data_AF-A0A932HI90-F1
#
_entry.id   AF-A0A932HI90-F1
#
_cell.length_a   1.000
_cell.length_b   1.000
_cell.length_c   1.000
_cell.angle_alpha   90.00
_cell.angle_beta   90.00
_cell.angle_gamma   90.00
#
_symmetry.space_group_name_H-M   'P 1'
#
loop_
_entity.id
_entity.type
_entity.pdbx_description
1 polymer ?
#
loop_
_entity_poly.entity_id
_entity_poly.type
_entity_poly.pdbx_seq_one_letter_code
_entity_poly.pdbx_strand_id
1 'polypeptide(L)' 'MRVFAATVTLILTVAPVLPAQRAAPWPPVATFSILGYDSATGEVGGAVQSRVFSVGNGVLWAEADVGVVATQAIVDVS' A
#
# COMPACT_ATOMS: atom_id res chain seq x y z
N MET A 1 54.45 -47.11 -14.91
CA MET A 1 54.79 -45.67 -14.74
C MET A 1 54.02 -44.84 -15.76
N ARG A 2 52.82 -44.35 -15.41
CA ARG A 2 52.09 -43.28 -16.11
C ARG A 2 51.17 -42.60 -15.09
N VAL A 3 51.62 -41.49 -14.52
CA VAL A 3 50.83 -40.65 -13.61
C VAL A 3 50.06 -39.66 -14.49
N PHE A 4 48.74 -39.82 -14.58
CA PHE A 4 47.87 -38.81 -15.16
C PHE A 4 47.48 -37.83 -14.03
N ALA A 5 48.19 -36.71 -13.95
CA ALA A 5 47.82 -35.61 -13.08
C ALA A 5 46.67 -34.83 -13.76
N ALA A 6 45.45 -35.09 -13.33
CA ALA A 6 44.29 -34.30 -13.73
C ALA A 6 44.31 -32.98 -12.94
N THR A 7 44.81 -31.92 -13.57
CA THR A 7 44.73 -30.57 -13.03
C THR A 7 43.27 -30.11 -13.08
N VAL A 8 42.58 -30.18 -11.94
CA VAL A 8 41.23 -29.63 -11.77
C VAL A 8 41.37 -28.13 -11.54
N THR A 9 41.14 -27.35 -12.59
CA THR A 9 41.05 -25.88 -12.48
C THR A 9 39.68 -25.51 -11.92
N LEU A 10 39.65 -25.09 -10.66
CA LEU A 10 38.46 -24.53 -10.02
C LEU A 10 38.21 -23.12 -10.56
N ILE A 11 37.20 -22.97 -11.43
CA ILE A 11 36.73 -21.66 -11.87
C ILE A 11 35.77 -21.13 -10.80
N LEU A 12 36.24 -20.18 -9.99
CA LEU A 12 35.40 -19.38 -9.10
C LEU A 12 34.58 -18.40 -9.95
N THR A 13 33.36 -18.79 -10.33
CA THR A 13 32.40 -17.85 -10.92
C THR A 13 31.89 -16.93 -9.82
N VAL A 14 32.33 -15.66 -9.82
CA VAL A 14 31.71 -14.62 -9.00
C VAL A 14 30.30 -14.39 -9.54
N ALA A 15 29.29 -14.90 -8.83
CA ALA A 15 27.91 -14.56 -9.13
C ALA A 15 27.71 -13.05 -8.90
N PRO A 16 27.14 -12.30 -9.84
CA PRO A 16 26.85 -10.89 -9.60
C PRO A 16 25.81 -10.80 -8.48
N VAL A 17 26.19 -10.20 -7.35
CA VAL A 17 25.23 -9.76 -6.34
C VAL A 17 24.42 -8.65 -6.98
N LEU A 18 23.25 -8.99 -7.52
CA LEU A 18 22.32 -7.99 -8.01
C LEU A 18 21.96 -7.08 -6.82
N PRO A 19 22.04 -5.74 -6.98
CA PRO A 19 21.61 -4.85 -5.92
C PRO A 19 20.17 -5.20 -5.56
N ALA A 20 19.90 -5.35 -4.26
CA ALA A 20 18.54 -5.57 -3.79
C ALA A 20 17.68 -4.44 -4.36
N GLN A 21 16.71 -4.79 -5.21
CA GLN A 21 15.82 -3.83 -5.81
C GLN A 21 15.07 -3.16 -4.65
N ARG A 22 15.47 -1.94 -4.27
CA ARG A 22 14.72 -1.15 -3.31
C ARG A 22 13.34 -0.97 -3.94
N ALA A 23 12.33 -1.55 -3.30
CA ALA A 23 10.95 -1.23 -3.65
C ALA A 23 10.85 0.29 -3.71
N ALA A 24 10.36 0.81 -4.84
CA ALA A 24 10.10 2.24 -4.95
C ALA A 24 9.25 2.65 -3.73
N PRO A 25 9.53 3.82 -3.12
CA PRO A 25 8.65 4.33 -2.07
C PRO A 25 7.21 4.27 -2.56
N TRP A 26 6.29 3.80 -1.71
CA TRP A 26 4.88 3.86 -2.06
C TRP A 26 4.52 5.29 -2.48
N PRO A 27 3.62 5.46 -3.46
CA PRO A 27 3.13 6.78 -3.82
C PRO A 27 2.73 7.53 -2.54
N PRO A 28 2.98 8.85 -2.44
CA PRO A 28 2.67 9.63 -1.23
C PRO A 28 1.15 9.69 -0.92
N VAL A 29 0.32 9.11 -1.77
CA VAL A 29 -1.12 9.03 -1.63
C VAL A 29 -1.48 7.94 -0.62
N ALA A 30 -1.99 8.33 0.54
CA ALA A 30 -2.33 7.42 1.63
C ALA A 30 -3.67 7.79 2.28
N THR A 31 -4.69 8.04 1.45
CA THR A 31 -6.07 8.21 1.91
C THR A 31 -6.91 7.01 1.50
N PHE A 32 -7.50 6.32 2.46
CA PHE A 32 -8.46 5.25 2.22
C PHE A 32 -9.68 5.44 3.12
N SER A 33 -10.83 5.01 2.63
CA SER A 33 -12.11 5.09 3.33
C SER A 33 -12.83 3.74 3.25
N ILE A 34 -13.70 3.49 4.22
CA ILE A 34 -14.56 2.32 4.28
C ILE A 34 -15.97 2.77 4.70
N LEU A 35 -16.98 2.21 4.04
CA LEU A 35 -18.38 2.36 4.40
C LEU A 35 -18.90 1.02 4.92
N GLY A 36 -19.76 1.06 5.93
CA GLY A 36 -20.43 -0.09 6.51
C GLY A 36 -21.94 0.13 6.56
N TYR A 37 -22.68 -0.94 6.33
CA TYR A 37 -24.13 -0.99 6.51
C TYR A 37 -24.47 -2.19 7.40
N ASP A 38 -25.19 -1.93 8.49
CA ASP A 38 -25.78 -2.97 9.33
C ASP A 38 -27.24 -3.19 8.96
N SER A 39 -27.54 -4.34 8.34
CA SER A 39 -28.89 -4.69 7.92
C SER A 39 -29.85 -4.99 9.07
N ALA A 40 -29.35 -5.31 10.27
CA ALA A 40 -30.20 -5.64 11.42
C ALA A 40 -30.81 -4.38 12.05
N THR A 41 -30.06 -3.28 12.08
CA THR A 41 -30.47 -1.99 12.67
C THR A 41 -30.84 -0.95 11.63
N GLY A 42 -30.36 -1.11 10.39
CA GLY A 42 -30.46 -0.09 9.35
C GLY A 42 -29.39 1.00 9.44
N GLU A 43 -28.44 0.91 10.37
CA GLU A 43 -27.39 1.90 10.56
C GLU A 43 -26.36 1.88 9.41
N VAL A 44 -25.91 3.07 9.05
CA VAL A 44 -24.85 3.29 8.06
C VAL A 44 -23.74 4.09 8.69
N GLY A 45 -22.49 3.72 8.39
CA GLY A 45 -21.32 4.36 8.96
C GLY A 45 -20.17 4.43 7.97
N GLY A 46 -19.21 5.30 8.27
CA GLY A 46 -18.00 5.43 7.47
C GLY A 46 -16.79 5.73 8.34
N ALA A 47 -15.61 5.31 7.88
CA ALA A 47 -14.33 5.66 8.46
C ALA A 47 -13.35 6.06 7.37
N VAL A 48 -12.43 6.98 7.70
CA VAL A 48 -11.39 7.45 6.79
C VAL A 48 -10.06 7.54 7.54
N GLN A 49 -8.98 7.13 6.86
CA GLN A 49 -7.61 7.38 7.29
C GLN A 49 -6.95 8.27 6.24
N SER A 50 -6.26 9.33 6.66
CA SER A 50 -5.37 10.12 5.80
C SER A 50 -4.14 10.64 6.53
N ARG A 51 -3.17 11.15 5.78
CA ARG A 51 -2.05 11.93 6.32
C ARG A 51 -2.39 13.42 6.50
N VAL A 52 -3.60 13.84 6.11
CA VAL A 52 -4.11 15.21 6.25
C VAL A 52 -4.83 15.37 7.60
N PHE A 53 -4.58 16.48 8.30
CA PHE A 53 -5.27 16.79 9.56
C PHE A 53 -6.77 17.02 9.33
N SER A 54 -7.59 16.55 10.27
CA SER A 54 -9.05 16.76 10.25
C SER A 54 -9.77 16.24 9.00
N VAL A 55 -9.25 15.18 8.37
CA VAL A 55 -9.80 14.60 7.12
C VAL A 55 -11.27 14.17 7.21
N GLY A 56 -11.76 13.81 8.40
CA GLY A 56 -13.14 13.37 8.61
C GLY A 56 -14.18 14.39 8.11
N ASN A 57 -13.96 15.69 8.37
CA ASN A 57 -14.88 16.76 7.96
C ASN A 57 -14.94 16.93 6.43
N GLY A 58 -13.82 16.73 5.73
CA GLY A 58 -13.75 16.92 4.28
C GLY A 58 -14.16 15.70 3.45
N VAL A 59 -14.12 14.49 4.03
CA VAL A 59 -14.34 13.24 3.29
C VAL A 59 -15.68 12.60 3.61
N LEU A 60 -16.08 12.55 4.89
CA LEU A 60 -17.28 11.82 5.29
C LEU A 60 -18.48 12.75 5.40
N TRP A 61 -19.51 12.46 4.60
CA TRP A 61 -20.82 13.08 4.66
C TRP A 61 -21.84 12.05 5.08
N ALA A 62 -22.70 12.40 6.02
CA ALA A 62 -23.77 11.54 6.51
C ALA A 62 -25.03 12.37 6.71
N GLU A 63 -26.15 11.84 6.23
CA GLU A 63 -27.47 12.43 6.43
C GLU A 63 -28.44 11.33 6.87
N ALA A 64 -29.21 11.60 7.93
CA ALA A 64 -30.20 10.68 8.47
C ALA A 64 -31.25 10.35 7.39
N ASP A 65 -31.66 9.09 7.34
CA ASP A 65 -32.62 8.56 6.36
C ASP A 65 -32.17 8.65 4.87
N VAL A 66 -30.94 9.10 4.59
CA VAL A 66 -30.37 9.17 3.23
C VAL A 66 -29.19 8.21 3.08
N GLY A 67 -28.15 8.33 3.90
CA GLY A 67 -26.95 7.49 3.78
C GLY A 67 -25.65 8.17 4.18
N VAL A 68 -24.54 7.47 3.93
CA VAL A 68 -23.16 7.97 4.11
C VAL A 68 -22.41 7.93 2.79
N VAL A 69 -21.66 8.99 2.50
CA VAL A 69 -20.80 9.11 1.31
C VAL A 69 -19.38 9.47 1.74
N ALA A 70 -18.39 8.80 1.14
CA ALA A 70 -16.98 9.16 1.25
C ALA A 70 -16.53 9.85 -0.04
N THR A 71 -16.39 11.18 -0.03
CA THR A 71 -15.92 11.93 -1.19
C THR A 71 -14.40 11.93 -1.24
N GLN A 72 -13.80 11.21 -2.20
CA GLN A 72 -12.35 11.21 -2.42
C GLN A 72 -11.98 11.91 -3.73
N ALA A 73 -11.53 13.15 -3.60
CA ALA A 73 -10.55 13.77 -4.49
C ALA A 73 -9.37 14.22 -3.61
N ILE A 74 -8.22 14.54 -4.21
CA ILE A 74 -7.15 15.26 -3.50
C ILE A 74 -7.81 16.49 -2.86
N VAL A 75 -7.79 16.57 -1.53
CA VAL A 75 -8.25 17.76 -0.83
C VAL A 75 -7.23 18.84 -1.14
N ASP A 76 -7.61 19.80 -1.98
CA ASP A 76 -6.89 21.05 -2.11
C ASP A 76 -7.15 21.85 -0.83
N VAL A 77 -6.09 22.11 -0.08
CA VAL A 77 -6.11 22.88 1.18
C VAL A 77 -5.58 24.30 0.97
N SER A 78 -5.47 24.76 -0.28
CA SER A 78 -5.03 26.12 -0.62
C SER A 78 -6.15 27.15 -0.63
#